data_AF-A0A956I2K5-F1
#
_entry.id   AF-A0A956I2K5-F1
#
_cell.length_a   1.000
_cell.length_b   1.000
_cell.length_c   1.000
_cell.angle_alpha   90.00
_cell.angle_beta   90.00
_cell.angle_gamma   90.00
#
_symmetry.space_group_name_H-M   'P 1'
#
loop_
_entity.id
_entity.type
_entity.pdbx_description
1 polymer ?
#
loop_
_entity_poly.entity_id
_entity_poly.type
_entity_poly.pdbx_seq_one_letter_code
_entity_poly.pdbx_strand_id
1 'polypeptide(L)'
;MRRLGAPLLAFALVLLAPVVSAQDAGTDVAEAGPEEAPTQGVSLAEQRASAPDVPLWQRGVSLLGLGVMVGLAWAMSTRRDQFPVRVVAWGIGLQLLFGVLVLKTSVGLAVFSFLNDVVTQLLRFTDDGSRFLFGAYLESEFTVALNVLPTIIFFSSLMSVLY
;
A
#
# COMPACT_ATOMS: atom_id res chain seq x y z
N MET A 1 -9.71 19.59 -33.55
CA MET A 1 -8.76 19.55 -32.42
C MET A 1 -9.44 18.96 -31.19
N ARG A 2 -8.93 17.79 -30.76
CA ARG A 2 -9.07 17.02 -29.52
C ARG A 2 -10.06 17.52 -28.44
N ARG A 3 -11.22 16.84 -28.33
CA ARG A 3 -12.04 16.78 -27.09
C ARG A 3 -11.72 15.48 -26.35
N LEU A 4 -10.67 15.49 -25.54
CA LEU A 4 -10.24 14.39 -24.66
C LEU A 4 -9.65 15.05 -23.41
N GLY A 5 -10.40 15.10 -22.31
CA GLY A 5 -9.93 15.70 -21.07
C GLY A 5 -10.91 15.60 -19.89
N ALA A 6 -12.21 15.48 -20.15
CA ALA A 6 -13.22 15.41 -19.09
C ALA A 6 -13.20 14.13 -18.21
N PRO A 7 -12.94 12.91 -18.72
CA PRO A 7 -13.02 11.72 -17.86
C PRO A 7 -11.82 11.53 -16.91
N LEU A 8 -10.67 12.13 -17.23
CA LEU A 8 -9.46 12.04 -16.39
C LEU A 8 -9.55 12.92 -15.14
N LEU A 9 -10.18 14.09 -15.24
CA LEU A 9 -10.38 14.99 -14.09
C LEU A 9 -11.43 14.45 -13.12
N ALA A 10 -12.49 13.80 -13.61
CA ALA A 10 -13.50 13.17 -12.77
C ALA A 10 -12.91 11.99 -11.96
N PHE A 11 -12.00 11.22 -12.56
CA PHE A 11 -11.33 10.11 -11.89
C PHE A 11 -10.32 10.57 -10.83
N ALA A 12 -9.60 11.67 -11.09
CA ALA A 12 -8.71 12.29 -10.11
C ALA A 12 -9.46 12.85 -8.89
N LEU A 13 -10.68 13.36 -9.08
CA LEU A 13 -11.50 13.91 -8.00
C LEU A 13 -12.03 12.82 -7.06
N VAL A 14 -12.39 11.64 -7.58
CA VAL A 14 -12.92 10.51 -6.78
C VAL A 14 -11.85 9.87 -5.90
N LEU A 15 -10.58 9.90 -6.32
CA LEU A 15 -9.45 9.38 -5.55
C LEU A 15 -9.07 10.24 -4.32
N LEU A 16 -9.47 11.51 -4.30
CA LEU A 16 -9.10 12.46 -3.25
C LEU A 16 -10.13 12.56 -2.12
N ALA A 17 -11.38 12.19 -2.38
CA ALA A 17 -12.46 12.23 -1.40
C ALA A 17 -12.22 11.38 -0.12
N PRO A 18 -11.72 10.12 -0.20
CA PRO A 18 -11.54 9.32 1.01
C PRO A 18 -10.38 9.78 1.90
N VAL A 19 -9.42 10.57 1.37
CA VAL A 19 -8.27 11.06 2.14
C VAL A 19 -8.65 12.21 3.08
N VAL A 20 -9.64 13.03 2.70
CA VAL A 20 -10.09 14.17 3.52
C VAL A 20 -11.04 13.72 4.64
N SER A 21 -11.84 12.68 4.42
CA SER A 21 -12.81 12.20 5.42
C SER A 21 -12.19 11.41 6.58
N ALA A 22 -10.91 11.01 6.48
CA ALA A 22 -10.23 10.22 7.50
C ALA A 22 -9.57 11.06 8.61
N GLN A 23 -9.51 12.39 8.47
CA GLN A 23 -8.79 13.26 9.40
C GLN A 23 -9.60 13.63 10.66
N ASP A 24 -10.92 13.43 10.68
CA ASP A 24 -11.82 13.87 11.77
C ASP A 24 -12.15 12.80 12.83
N ALA A 25 -11.57 11.59 12.76
CA ALA A 25 -11.92 10.46 13.63
C ALA A 25 -10.84 10.09 14.67
N GLY A 26 -10.18 11.08 15.28
CA GLY A 26 -9.00 10.83 16.13
C GLY A 26 -8.80 11.77 17.32
N THR A 27 -9.85 12.27 17.96
CA THR A 27 -9.76 13.08 19.19
C THR A 27 -10.25 12.35 20.45
N ASP A 28 -9.97 11.05 20.56
CA ASP A 28 -10.06 10.34 21.84
C ASP A 28 -8.64 10.04 22.33
N VAL A 29 -8.10 10.97 23.11
CA VAL A 29 -6.85 10.81 23.87
C VAL A 29 -7.13 9.80 24.99
N ALA A 30 -6.88 8.53 24.71
CA ALA A 30 -6.86 7.48 25.71
C ALA A 30 -5.55 7.56 26.51
N GLU A 31 -5.68 7.60 27.84
CA GLU A 31 -4.61 7.51 28.83
C GLU A 31 -3.57 6.42 28.51
N ALA A 32 -2.31 6.84 28.37
CA ALA A 32 -1.17 5.95 28.30
C ALA A 32 -0.76 5.50 29.72
N GLY A 33 -1.34 4.38 30.18
CA GLY A 33 -0.77 3.55 31.25
C GLY A 33 0.55 2.89 30.80
N PRO A 34 1.37 2.36 31.72
CA PRO A 34 2.76 1.98 31.47
C PRO A 34 2.88 0.93 30.37
N GLU A 35 3.81 1.19 29.44
CA GLU A 35 4.13 0.41 28.24
C GLU A 35 4.19 -1.11 28.49
N GLU A 36 3.08 -1.79 28.21
CA GLU A 36 3.14 -3.18 27.75
C GLU A 36 3.72 -3.16 26.33
N ALA A 37 4.93 -3.69 26.20
CA ALA A 37 5.59 -3.89 24.92
C ALA A 37 4.62 -4.57 23.94
N PRO A 38 4.35 -3.99 22.75
CA PRO A 38 3.48 -4.62 21.78
C PRO A 38 4.25 -5.79 21.17
N THR A 39 4.14 -6.97 21.79
CA THR A 39 4.33 -8.25 21.12
C THR A 39 3.13 -8.52 20.21
N GLN A 40 2.76 -7.53 19.40
CA GLN A 40 1.84 -7.69 18.28
C GLN A 40 2.62 -8.39 17.16
N GLY A 41 2.98 -9.65 17.40
CA GLY A 41 3.23 -10.56 16.31
C GLY A 41 2.00 -10.49 15.43
N VAL A 42 2.19 -10.11 14.17
CA VAL A 42 1.13 -10.10 13.18
C VAL A 42 0.66 -11.55 13.06
N SER A 43 -0.31 -11.96 13.90
CA SER A 43 -0.90 -13.29 13.84
C SER A 43 -1.86 -13.27 12.66
N LEU A 44 -1.26 -13.31 11.47
CA LEU A 44 -1.93 -13.37 10.19
C LEU A 44 -2.83 -14.61 10.10
N ALA A 45 -2.55 -15.63 10.92
CA ALA A 45 -3.41 -16.79 11.13
C ALA A 45 -4.72 -16.42 11.86
N GLU A 46 -4.66 -15.59 12.91
CA GLU A 46 -5.83 -15.12 13.67
C GLU A 46 -6.72 -14.18 12.84
N GLN A 47 -6.10 -13.22 12.13
CA GLN A 47 -6.82 -12.30 11.24
C GLN A 47 -7.47 -13.03 10.05
N ARG A 48 -6.85 -14.11 9.56
CA ARG A 48 -7.45 -14.97 8.53
C ARG A 48 -8.60 -15.83 9.08
N ALA A 49 -8.48 -16.33 10.31
CA ALA A 49 -9.53 -17.10 10.96
C ALA A 49 -10.76 -16.25 11.28
N SER A 50 -10.57 -14.94 11.50
CA SER A 50 -11.62 -13.96 11.77
C SER A 50 -12.13 -13.24 10.52
N ALA A 51 -11.60 -13.56 9.34
CA ALA A 51 -12.01 -12.93 8.08
C ALA A 51 -13.41 -13.42 7.68
N PRO A 52 -14.39 -12.52 7.51
CA PRO A 52 -15.72 -12.89 7.03
C PRO A 52 -15.64 -13.60 5.68
N ASP A 53 -16.50 -14.60 5.47
CA ASP A 53 -16.61 -15.31 4.21
C ASP A 53 -16.96 -14.32 3.08
N VAL A 54 -15.98 -13.98 2.25
CA VAL A 54 -16.19 -13.04 1.14
C VAL A 54 -17.18 -13.65 0.14
N PRO A 55 -18.39 -13.09 -0.03
CA PRO A 55 -19.41 -13.65 -0.89
C PRO A 55 -18.92 -13.65 -2.36
N LEU A 56 -19.33 -14.66 -3.13
CA LEU A 56 -18.90 -14.85 -4.52
C LEU A 56 -19.15 -13.62 -5.40
N TRP A 57 -20.18 -12.83 -5.07
CA TRP A 57 -20.49 -11.57 -5.75
C TRP A 57 -19.34 -10.56 -5.67
N GLN A 58 -18.72 -10.39 -4.50
CA GLN A 58 -17.60 -9.45 -4.33
C GLN A 58 -16.38 -9.88 -5.16
N ARG A 59 -16.12 -11.19 -5.25
CA ARG A 59 -15.07 -11.73 -6.13
C ARG A 59 -15.37 -11.44 -7.60
N GLY A 60 -16.64 -11.56 -8.00
CA GLY A 60 -17.11 -11.18 -9.33
C GLY A 60 -16.88 -9.69 -9.63
N VAL A 61 -17.14 -8.81 -8.66
CA VAL A 61 -16.87 -7.37 -8.77
C VAL A 61 -15.37 -7.09 -8.94
N SER A 62 -14.48 -7.78 -8.20
CA SER A 62 -13.03 -7.63 -8.36
C SER A 62 -12.55 -8.06 -9.76
N LEU A 63 -13.07 -9.17 -10.29
CA LEU A 63 -12.76 -9.64 -11.65
C LEU A 63 -13.27 -8.67 -12.72
N LEU A 64 -14.48 -8.12 -12.52
CA LEU A 64 -15.02 -7.09 -13.40
C LEU A 64 -14.15 -5.83 -13.37
N GLY A 65 -13.71 -5.40 -12.19
CA GLY A 65 -12.79 -4.27 -12.03
C GLY A 65 -11.48 -4.45 -12.80
N LEU A 66 -10.88 -5.64 -12.74
CA LEU A 66 -9.70 -5.99 -13.53
C LEU A 66 -9.98 -5.87 -15.04
N GLY A 67 -11.10 -6.41 -15.51
CA GLY A 67 -11.52 -6.31 -16.91
C GLY A 67 -11.75 -4.88 -17.37
N VAL A 68 -12.38 -4.05 -16.53
CA VAL A 68 -12.61 -2.62 -16.79
C VAL A 68 -11.28 -1.86 -16.86
N MET A 69 -10.32 -2.13 -15.97
CA MET A 69 -9.00 -1.49 -16.01
C MET A 69 -8.23 -1.83 -17.31
N VAL A 70 -8.26 -3.09 -17.73
CA VAL A 70 -7.67 -3.52 -19.02
C VAL A 70 -8.40 -2.87 -20.19
N GLY A 71 -9.74 -2.82 -20.14
CA GLY A 71 -10.56 -2.16 -21.15
C GLY A 71 -10.28 -0.66 -21.25
N LEU A 72 -10.06 0.01 -20.12
CA LEU A 72 -9.70 1.43 -20.07
C LEU A 72 -8.29 1.66 -20.64
N ALA A 73 -7.32 0.81 -20.28
CA ALA A 73 -5.98 0.84 -20.86
C ALA A 73 -6.01 0.66 -22.39
N TRP A 74 -6.87 -0.24 -22.90
CA TRP A 74 -7.09 -0.42 -24.33
C TRP A 74 -7.76 0.82 -24.96
N ALA A 75 -8.77 1.41 -24.31
CA ALA A 75 -9.48 2.58 -24.81
C ALA A 75 -8.58 3.83 -24.91
N MET A 76 -7.67 4.00 -23.94
CA MET A 76 -6.67 5.07 -23.92
C MET A 76 -5.48 4.81 -24.87
N SER A 77 -5.31 3.59 -25.37
CA SER A 77 -4.22 3.25 -26.29
C SER A 77 -4.35 4.00 -27.62
N THR A 78 -3.27 4.65 -28.03
CA THR A 78 -3.20 5.39 -29.30
C THR A 78 -3.19 4.46 -30.52
N ARG A 79 -2.62 3.25 -30.39
CA ARG A 79 -2.58 2.22 -31.44
C ARG A 79 -3.35 0.99 -30.98
N ARG A 80 -4.69 1.06 -31.05
CA ARG A 80 -5.61 -0.02 -30.63
C ARG A 80 -5.39 -1.33 -31.39
N ASP A 81 -4.90 -1.24 -32.62
CA ASP A 81 -4.61 -2.36 -33.52
C ASP A 81 -3.34 -3.15 -33.14
N GLN A 82 -2.39 -2.50 -32.44
CA GLN A 82 -1.13 -3.13 -32.01
C GLN A 82 -1.08 -3.33 -30.49
N PHE A 83 -2.24 -3.48 -29.84
CA PHE A 83 -2.27 -3.70 -28.41
C PHE A 83 -1.63 -5.05 -28.05
N PRO A 84 -0.57 -5.08 -27.22
CA PRO A 84 0.20 -6.30 -26.96
C PRO A 84 -0.52 -7.21 -25.96
N VAL A 85 -1.63 -7.81 -26.40
CA VAL A 85 -2.49 -8.71 -25.58
C VAL A 85 -1.69 -9.82 -24.90
N ARG A 86 -0.64 -10.33 -25.55
CA ARG A 86 0.22 -11.38 -24.99
C ARG A 86 0.99 -10.90 -23.77
N VAL A 87 1.51 -9.67 -23.79
CA VAL A 87 2.27 -9.10 -22.68
C VAL A 87 1.33 -8.77 -21.52
N VAL A 88 0.15 -8.22 -21.82
CA VAL A 88 -0.86 -7.91 -20.81
C VAL A 88 -1.38 -9.18 -20.13
N ALA A 89 -1.69 -10.23 -20.91
CA ALA A 89 -2.12 -11.50 -20.37
C ALA A 89 -1.03 -12.15 -19.50
N TRP A 90 0.24 -12.10 -19.92
CA TRP A 90 1.36 -12.56 -19.08
C TRP A 90 1.50 -11.74 -17.81
N GLY A 91 1.40 -10.41 -17.87
CA GLY A 91 1.47 -9.55 -16.70
C GLY A 91 0.37 -9.84 -15.68
N ILE A 92 -0.89 -9.96 -16.15
CA ILE A 92 -2.03 -10.31 -15.30
C ILE A 92 -1.85 -11.71 -14.71
N GLY A 93 -1.42 -12.68 -15.53
CA GLY A 93 -1.15 -14.04 -15.08
C GLY A 93 -0.09 -14.07 -13.98
N LEU A 94 1.01 -13.32 -14.16
CA LEU A 94 2.09 -13.24 -13.17
C LEU A 94 1.62 -12.53 -11.90
N GLN A 95 0.85 -11.45 -12.01
CA GLN A 95 0.31 -10.72 -10.87
C GLN A 95 -0.65 -11.59 -10.03
N LEU A 96 -1.53 -12.35 -10.69
CA LEU A 96 -2.41 -13.31 -10.02
C LEU A 96 -1.62 -14.48 -9.41
N LEU A 97 -0.61 -14.99 -10.12
CA LEU A 97 0.25 -16.06 -9.63
C LEU A 97 0.98 -15.64 -8.35
N PHE A 98 1.66 -14.49 -8.36
CA PHE A 98 2.33 -13.95 -7.18
C PHE A 98 1.33 -13.62 -6.07
N GLY A 99 0.17 -13.04 -6.39
CA GLY A 99 -0.87 -12.75 -5.40
C GLY A 99 -1.36 -14.02 -4.69
N VAL A 100 -1.65 -15.09 -5.43
CA VAL A 100 -2.05 -16.38 -4.84
C VAL A 100 -0.90 -17.01 -4.07
N LEU A 101 0.32 -16.99 -4.62
CA LEU A 101 1.49 -17.59 -3.98
C LEU A 101 1.82 -16.90 -2.64
N VAL A 102 1.68 -15.58 -2.57
CA VAL A 102 1.95 -14.83 -1.34
C VAL A 102 0.79 -14.93 -0.34
N LEU A 103 -0.47 -14.76 -0.78
CA LEU A 103 -1.63 -14.67 0.13
C LEU A 103 -2.24 -16.03 0.52
N LYS A 104 -2.19 -17.03 -0.36
CA LYS A 104 -2.86 -18.32 -0.13
C LYS A 104 -1.95 -19.33 0.58
N THR A 105 -0.66 -19.33 0.26
CA THR A 105 0.30 -20.37 0.67
C THR A 105 0.96 -20.03 2.00
N SER A 106 1.16 -21.04 2.86
CA SER A 106 1.83 -20.89 4.16
C SER A 106 3.28 -20.39 4.04
N VAL A 107 3.99 -20.82 3.00
CA VAL A 107 5.34 -20.34 2.68
C VAL A 107 5.32 -18.84 2.33
N GLY A 108 4.34 -18.39 1.56
CA GLY A 108 4.18 -16.97 1.21
C GLY A 108 3.96 -16.10 2.44
N LEU A 109 3.17 -16.59 3.39
CA LEU A 109 2.93 -15.94 4.67
C LEU A 109 4.21 -15.79 5.51
N ALA A 110 5.00 -16.87 5.61
CA ALA A 110 6.24 -16.87 6.37
C ALA A 110 7.27 -15.90 5.78
N VAL A 111 7.42 -15.90 4.45
CA VAL A 111 8.34 -14.98 3.75
C VAL A 111 7.88 -13.53 3.92
N PHE A 112 6.59 -13.25 3.80
CA PHE A 112 6.06 -11.90 3.95
C PHE A 112 6.18 -11.38 5.39
N SER A 113 5.95 -12.25 6.38
CA SER A 113 6.18 -11.92 7.80
C SER A 113 7.64 -11.55 8.05
N PHE A 114 8.58 -12.38 7.57
CA PHE A 114 10.01 -12.08 7.70
C PHE A 114 10.38 -10.74 7.04
N LEU A 115 9.87 -10.48 5.83
CA LEU A 115 10.14 -9.22 5.15
C LEU A 115 9.53 -8.02 5.89
N ASN A 116 8.33 -8.18 6.46
CA ASN A 116 7.70 -7.15 7.30
C ASN A 116 8.53 -6.84 8.55
N ASP A 117 9.07 -7.86 9.22
CA ASP A 117 9.94 -7.69 10.39
C ASP A 117 11.20 -6.92 10.01
N VAL A 118 11.84 -7.29 8.89
CA VAL A 118 13.03 -6.59 8.37
C VAL A 118 12.72 -5.12 8.07
N VAL A 119 11.65 -4.84 7.34
CA VAL A 119 11.24 -3.46 7.01
C VAL A 119 10.93 -2.67 8.28
N THR A 120 10.23 -3.28 9.25
CA THR A 120 9.92 -2.64 10.54
C THR A 120 11.19 -2.31 11.32
N GLN A 121 12.19 -3.19 11.31
CA GLN A 121 13.47 -2.91 11.95
C GLN A 121 14.24 -1.77 11.26
N LEU A 122 14.19 -1.68 9.93
CA LEU A 122 14.74 -0.54 9.17
C LEU A 122 14.03 0.77 9.50
N LEU A 123 12.70 0.74 9.65
CA LEU A 123 11.91 1.90 10.06
C LEU A 123 12.30 2.36 11.47
N ARG A 124 12.56 1.44 12.41
CA ARG A 124 13.05 1.79 13.75
C ARG A 124 14.40 2.49 13.70
N PHE A 125 15.36 2.02 12.88
CA PHE A 125 16.63 2.71 12.70
C PHE A 125 16.47 4.11 12.09
N THR A 126 15.52 4.26 11.18
CA THR A 126 15.19 5.57 10.60
C THR A 126 14.63 6.51 11.66
N ASP A 127 13.72 6.02 12.50
CA ASP A 127 13.08 6.77 13.57
C ASP A 127 14.11 7.25 14.60
N ASP A 128 15.03 6.37 15.03
CA ASP A 128 16.14 6.74 15.93
C ASP A 128 17.07 7.79 15.30
N GLY A 129 17.39 7.66 14.01
CA GLY A 129 18.17 8.66 13.27
C GLY A 129 17.43 10.00 13.15
N SER A 130 16.12 9.97 12.99
CA SER A 130 15.28 11.16 12.89
C SER A 130 15.16 11.87 14.23
N ARG A 131 15.02 11.13 15.34
CA ARG A 131 15.08 11.68 16.70
C ARG A 131 16.44 12.31 17.00
N PHE A 132 17.53 11.73 16.53
CA PHE A 132 18.86 12.34 16.66
C PHE A 132 18.95 13.70 15.94
N LEU A 133 18.36 13.82 14.75
CA LEU A 133 18.42 15.05 13.94
C LEU A 133 17.40 16.12 14.38
N PHE A 134 16.20 15.70 14.80
CA PHE A 134 15.05 16.59 14.96
C PHE A 134 14.30 16.42 16.29
N GLY A 135 14.84 15.69 17.28
CA GLY A 135 14.13 15.20 18.47
C GLY A 135 13.14 16.17 19.12
N ALA A 136 13.56 17.39 19.48
CA ALA A 136 12.67 18.37 20.12
C ALA A 136 11.53 18.89 19.22
N TYR A 137 11.70 18.83 17.89
CA TYR A 137 10.71 19.29 16.90
C TYR A 137 9.73 18.18 16.48
N LEU A 138 10.09 16.91 16.65
CA LEU A 138 9.20 15.77 16.37
C LEU A 138 8.09 15.64 17.43
N GLU A 139 8.39 16.04 18.67
CA GLU A 139 7.47 15.93 19.81
C GLU A 139 6.50 17.12 19.93
N SER A 140 6.88 18.28 19.38
CA SER A 140 6.10 19.52 19.56
C SER A 140 4.96 19.69 18.56
N GLU A 141 5.14 19.25 17.31
CA GLU A 141 4.10 19.30 16.27
C GLU A 141 4.22 18.13 15.29
N PHE A 142 3.11 17.42 15.06
CA PHE A 142 3.07 16.41 14.00
C PHE A 142 3.20 17.07 12.63
N THR A 143 4.41 17.04 12.08
CA THR A 143 4.70 17.53 10.74
C THR A 143 4.95 16.35 9.81
N VAL A 144 4.14 16.22 8.75
CA VAL A 144 4.33 15.18 7.71
C VAL A 144 5.75 15.19 7.15
N ALA A 145 6.34 16.39 7.00
CA ALA A 145 7.72 16.57 6.56
C ALA A 145 8.74 15.86 7.48
N LEU A 146 8.57 15.91 8.80
CA LEU A 146 9.52 15.33 9.75
C LEU A 146 9.24 13.86 10.05
N ASN A 147 8.00 13.39 9.86
CA ASN A 147 7.63 12.00 10.15
C ASN A 147 7.75 11.07 8.94
N VAL A 148 7.64 11.59 7.71
CA VAL A 148 7.60 10.75 6.49
C VAL A 148 8.86 10.91 5.63
N LEU A 149 9.41 12.12 5.48
CA LEU A 149 10.57 12.33 4.61
C LEU A 149 11.84 11.61 5.07
N PRO A 150 12.18 11.54 6.38
CA PRO A 150 13.40 10.86 6.80
C PRO A 150 13.45 9.39 6.38
N THR A 151 12.31 8.70 6.42
CA THR A 151 12.13 7.35 5.89
C THR A 151 12.50 7.26 4.42
N ILE A 152 12.02 8.20 3.59
CA ILE A 152 12.33 8.24 2.16
C ILE A 152 13.83 8.46 1.92
N ILE A 153 14.46 9.38 2.67
CA ILE A 153 15.89 9.71 2.53
C ILE A 153 16.75 8.51 2.95
N PHE A 154 16.42 7.84 4.05
CA PHE A 154 17.11 6.64 4.51
C PHE A 154 16.99 5.48 3.51
N PHE A 155 15.78 5.18 3.02
CA PHE A 155 15.63 4.13 2.02
C PHE A 155 16.34 4.48 0.70
N SER A 156 16.38 5.76 0.31
CA SER A 156 17.13 6.19 -0.87
C SER A 156 18.64 5.98 -0.71
N SER A 157 19.22 6.28 0.46
CA SER A 157 20.65 6.06 0.71
C SER A 157 20.98 4.57 0.83
N LEU A 158 20.11 3.77 1.45
CA LEU A 158 20.25 2.32 1.54
C LEU A 158 20.26 1.67 0.14
N MET A 159 19.33 2.06 -0.73
CA MET A 159 19.31 1.58 -2.11
C MET A 159 20.54 2.02 -2.89
N SER A 160 21.04 3.24 -2.66
CA SER A 160 22.30 3.71 -3.27
C SER A 160 23.53 2.92 -2.82
N VAL A 161 23.52 2.34 -1.61
CA VAL A 161 24.62 1.51 -1.11
C VAL A 161 24.53 0.08 -1.64
N LEU A 162 23.31 -0.41 -1.88
CA LEU A 162 23.06 -1.77 -2.37
C LEU A 162 23.26 -1.92 -3.90
N TYR A 163 23.21 -0.81 -4.63
CA TYR A 163 23.40 -0.74 -6.08
C TYR A 163 24.87 -0.63 -6.47
#